data_AF-W2HBW1-F1
#
_entry.id   AF-W2HBW1-F1
#
_cell.length_a   1.000
_cell.length_b   1.000
_cell.length_c   1.000
_cell.angle_alpha   90.00
_cell.angle_beta   90.00
_cell.angle_gamma   90.00
#
_symmetry.space_group_name_H-M   'P 1'
#
loop_
_entity.id
_entity.type
_entity.pdbx_description
1 polymer ?
#
loop_
_entity_poly.entity_id
_entity_poly.type
_entity_poly.pdbx_seq_one_letter_code
_entity_poly.pdbx_strand_id
1 'polypeptide(L)'
;MHSQFFGVKRYIGEVMSEVMRLRTEIQRELHTIKASVNRIAVQPVIRQIHGSRVDPTGERELNPPRIQRATVKLSKRPKDLFEPWHEYEFGYTGVKQARDFTSVERGANKFVDSRRKVFWDEVAGLVRAGFTSDAAIDKVRAAAFSD
;
A
#
# COMPACT_ATOMS: atom_id res chain seq x y z
N MET A 1 23.68 -50.56 21.98
CA MET A 1 22.72 -50.51 20.86
C MET A 1 21.53 -49.59 21.14
N HIS A 2 20.97 -49.56 22.37
CA HIS A 2 19.86 -48.67 22.72
C HIS A 2 20.16 -47.16 22.66
N SER A 3 21.38 -46.69 23.03
CA SER A 3 21.70 -45.25 23.03
C SER A 3 21.66 -44.59 21.64
N GLN A 4 22.04 -45.33 20.60
CA GLN A 4 21.98 -44.89 19.20
C GLN A 4 20.53 -44.67 18.75
N PHE A 5 19.63 -45.57 19.15
CA PHE A 5 18.20 -45.48 18.82
C PHE A 5 17.52 -44.28 19.47
N PHE A 6 17.87 -43.97 20.73
CA PHE A 6 17.38 -42.76 21.40
C PHE A 6 17.90 -41.46 20.76
N GLY A 7 19.17 -41.44 20.32
CA GLY A 7 19.74 -40.30 19.60
C GLY A 7 19.01 -40.03 18.29
N VAL A 8 18.76 -41.07 17.49
CA VAL A 8 18.01 -40.96 16.23
C VAL A 8 16.58 -40.48 16.47
N LYS A 9 15.90 -41.01 17.49
CA LYS A 9 14.52 -40.60 17.82
C LYS A 9 14.43 -39.12 18.24
N ARG A 10 15.43 -38.63 18.97
CA ARG A 10 15.53 -37.22 19.37
C ARG A 10 15.75 -36.31 18.15
N TYR A 11 16.69 -36.69 17.29
CA TYR A 11 16.98 -35.96 16.05
C TYR A 11 15.74 -35.88 15.13
N ILE A 12 14.99 -36.98 14.99
CA ILE A 12 13.71 -36.98 14.25
C ILE A 12 12.70 -36.01 14.88
N GLY A 13 12.64 -35.95 16.21
CA GLY A 13 11.80 -35.00 16.93
C GLY A 13 12.15 -33.55 16.61
N GLU A 14 13.44 -33.21 16.64
CA GLU A 14 13.94 -31.86 16.32
C GLU A 14 13.65 -31.47 14.86
N VAL A 15 13.89 -32.38 13.92
CA VAL A 15 13.56 -32.17 12.49
C VAL A 15 12.05 -31.99 12.29
N MET A 16 11.21 -32.79 12.97
CA MET A 16 9.76 -32.66 12.87
C MET A 16 9.26 -31.32 13.42
N SER A 17 9.82 -30.85 14.54
CA SER A 17 9.52 -29.53 15.07
C SER A 17 9.89 -28.42 14.09
N GLU A 18 11.06 -28.52 13.45
CA GLU A 18 11.50 -27.54 12.46
C GLU A 18 10.64 -27.56 11.19
N VAL A 19 10.25 -28.73 10.72
CA VAL A 19 9.31 -28.90 9.59
C VAL A 19 7.95 -28.28 9.91
N MET A 20 7.42 -28.50 11.12
CA MET A 20 6.15 -27.90 11.53
C MET A 20 6.27 -26.38 11.63
N ARG A 21 7.37 -25.85 12.17
CA ARG A 21 7.66 -24.42 12.23
C ARG A 21 7.67 -23.80 10.83
N LEU A 22 8.45 -24.38 9.92
CA LEU A 22 8.53 -23.94 8.52
C LEU A 22 7.16 -24.00 7.83
N ARG A 23 6.38 -25.05 8.06
CA ARG A 23 5.02 -25.16 7.52
C ARG A 23 4.14 -24.00 7.98
N THR A 24 4.17 -23.66 9.26
CA THR A 24 3.37 -22.54 9.78
C THR A 24 3.82 -21.19 9.23
N GLU A 25 5.12 -21.00 9.04
CA GLU A 25 5.70 -19.79 8.47
C GLU A 25 5.31 -19.62 7.00
N ILE A 26 5.48 -20.68 6.19
CA ILE A 26 5.04 -20.71 4.79
C ILE A 26 3.53 -20.47 4.67
N GLN A 27 2.71 -21.08 5.53
CA GLN A 27 1.26 -20.86 5.51
C GLN A 27 0.89 -19.41 5.80
N ARG A 28 1.60 -18.74 6.72
CA ARG A 28 1.41 -17.33 7.03
C ARG A 28 1.83 -16.43 5.87
N GLU A 29 2.94 -16.72 5.23
CA GLU A 29 3.39 -15.99 4.04
C GLU A 29 2.40 -16.15 2.87
N LEU A 30 1.95 -17.38 2.61
CA LEU A 30 0.95 -17.65 1.57
C LEU A 30 -0.37 -16.92 1.83
N HIS A 31 -0.80 -16.82 3.10
CA HIS A 31 -2.00 -16.07 3.45
C HIS A 31 -1.82 -14.56 3.15
N THR A 32 -0.63 -14.04 3.44
CA THR A 32 -0.26 -12.64 3.16
C THR A 32 -0.27 -12.35 1.66
N ILE A 33 0.35 -13.25 0.87
CA ILE A 33 0.38 -13.14 -0.60
C ILE A 33 -1.02 -13.26 -1.19
N LYS A 34 -1.85 -14.18 -0.68
CA LYS A 34 -3.24 -14.32 -1.15
C LYS A 34 -4.05 -13.04 -0.92
N ALA A 35 -3.86 -12.38 0.23
CA ALA A 35 -4.52 -11.12 0.53
C ALA A 35 -4.07 -9.99 -0.42
N SER A 36 -2.78 -9.87 -0.70
CA SER A 36 -2.26 -8.84 -1.63
C SER A 36 -2.70 -9.10 -3.07
N VAL A 37 -2.70 -10.34 -3.54
CA VAL A 37 -3.17 -10.73 -4.89
C VAL A 37 -4.66 -10.49 -5.06
N ASN A 38 -5.48 -10.86 -4.08
CA ASN A 38 -6.92 -10.58 -4.12
C ASN A 38 -7.19 -9.06 -4.19
N ARG A 39 -6.39 -8.24 -3.49
CA ARG A 39 -6.50 -6.79 -3.56
C ARG A 39 -6.17 -6.26 -4.96
N ILE A 40 -5.18 -6.83 -5.65
CA ILE A 40 -4.83 -6.47 -7.03
C ILE A 40 -5.93 -6.90 -8.01
N ALA A 41 -6.46 -8.12 -7.87
CA ALA A 41 -7.51 -8.64 -8.76
C ALA A 41 -8.83 -7.85 -8.66
N VAL A 42 -9.11 -7.25 -7.50
CA VAL A 42 -10.31 -6.44 -7.25
C VAL A 42 -10.09 -4.96 -7.60
N GLN A 43 -8.87 -4.54 -7.98
CA GLN A 43 -8.66 -3.18 -8.49
C GLN A 43 -9.32 -3.00 -9.86
N PRO A 44 -10.25 -2.05 -10.03
CA PRO A 44 -10.82 -1.75 -11.33
C PRO A 44 -9.72 -1.20 -12.25
N VAL A 45 -9.46 -1.89 -13.37
CA VAL A 45 -8.63 -1.36 -14.46
C VAL A 45 -9.40 -0.23 -15.13
N ILE A 46 -9.24 1.00 -14.65
CA ILE A 46 -9.84 2.18 -15.27
C ILE A 46 -8.95 2.60 -16.44
N ARG A 47 -9.29 2.14 -17.65
CA ARG A 47 -8.81 2.75 -18.88
C ARG A 47 -9.47 4.13 -18.99
N GLN A 48 -8.70 5.20 -18.81
CA GLN A 48 -9.18 6.56 -19.12
C GLN A 48 -9.43 6.66 -20.63
N ILE A 49 -10.66 6.37 -21.06
CA ILE A 49 -11.15 6.77 -22.37
C ILE A 49 -11.32 8.29 -22.29
N HIS A 50 -10.37 9.03 -22.84
CA HIS A 50 -10.50 10.48 -22.99
C HIS A 50 -11.69 10.71 -23.92
N GLY A 51 -12.80 11.19 -23.36
CA GLY A 51 -13.96 11.63 -24.13
C GLY A 51 -13.52 12.75 -25.05
N SER A 52 -13.36 12.43 -26.34
CA SER A 52 -13.20 13.42 -27.39
C SER A 52 -14.52 14.17 -27.50
N ARG A 53 -14.60 15.34 -26.87
CA ARG A 53 -15.66 16.30 -27.17
C ARG A 53 -15.43 16.74 -28.61
N VAL A 54 -16.34 16.36 -29.51
CA VAL A 54 -16.34 16.84 -30.89
C VAL A 54 -17.16 18.14 -30.89
N ASP A 55 -16.48 19.28 -31.08
CA ASP A 55 -17.17 20.53 -31.40
C ASP A 55 -17.71 20.45 -32.84
N PRO A 56 -18.92 20.98 -33.12
CA PRO A 56 -19.55 20.87 -34.43
C PRO A 56 -19.04 21.87 -35.47
N THR A 57 -18.01 22.66 -35.15
CA THR A 57 -17.42 23.64 -36.07
C THR A 57 -16.03 23.17 -36.43
N GLY A 58 -15.88 22.67 -37.66
CA GLY A 58 -14.71 21.96 -38.19
C GLY A 58 -13.45 22.80 -38.36
N GLU A 59 -12.98 23.46 -37.30
CA GLU A 59 -11.74 24.21 -37.28
C GLU A 59 -10.73 23.43 -36.46
N ARG A 60 -9.78 22.81 -37.18
CA ARG A 60 -8.72 21.99 -36.61
C ARG A 60 -7.72 22.90 -35.91
N GLU A 61 -7.97 23.21 -34.64
CA GLU A 61 -7.01 23.89 -33.79
C GLU A 61 -5.81 22.96 -33.58
N LEU A 62 -4.68 23.28 -34.22
CA LEU A 62 -3.37 22.68 -33.97
C LEU A 62 -2.81 23.15 -32.61
N ASN A 63 -3.61 23.06 -31.55
CA ASN A 63 -3.06 23.11 -30.21
C ASN A 63 -2.60 21.68 -29.89
N PRO A 64 -1.30 21.40 -29.65
CA PRO A 64 -0.92 20.11 -29.12
C PRO A 64 -1.76 19.91 -27.86
N PRO A 65 -2.35 18.72 -27.63
CA PRO A 65 -3.19 18.51 -26.46
C PRO A 65 -2.36 18.94 -25.28
N ARG A 66 -2.74 20.06 -24.64
CA ARG A 66 -2.26 20.38 -23.31
C ARG A 66 -2.69 19.16 -22.54
N ILE A 67 -1.75 18.26 -22.29
CA ILE A 67 -1.90 17.21 -21.30
C ILE A 67 -2.20 18.04 -20.05
N GLN A 68 -3.49 18.21 -19.74
CA GLN A 68 -3.92 18.74 -18.48
C GLN A 68 -3.41 17.68 -17.52
N ARG A 69 -2.17 17.87 -17.05
CA ARG A 69 -1.54 16.99 -16.08
C ARG A 69 -2.54 16.96 -14.96
N ALA A 70 -3.25 15.83 -14.83
CA ALA A 70 -4.32 15.69 -13.87
C ALA A 70 -3.76 16.20 -12.55
N THR A 71 -4.31 17.31 -12.05
CA THR A 71 -3.73 17.99 -10.90
C THR A 71 -3.75 16.96 -9.78
N VAL A 72 -2.58 16.63 -9.28
CA VAL A 72 -2.42 15.63 -8.24
C VAL A 72 -3.26 16.06 -7.04
N LYS A 73 -4.12 15.18 -6.54
CA LYS A 73 -5.08 15.47 -5.47
C LYS A 73 -4.98 14.42 -4.39
N LEU A 74 -5.14 14.86 -3.16
CA LEU A 74 -5.39 14.01 -2.00
C LEU A 74 -6.89 14.05 -1.65
N SER A 75 -7.40 13.00 -1.01
CA SER A 75 -8.79 13.01 -0.53
C SER A 75 -9.01 14.16 0.44
N LYS A 76 -10.16 14.85 0.36
CA LYS A 76 -10.45 15.96 1.28
C LYS A 76 -10.94 15.48 2.65
N ARG A 77 -11.58 14.32 2.69
CA ARG A 77 -12.25 13.77 3.87
C ARG A 77 -12.05 12.25 3.90
N PRO A 78 -10.87 11.78 4.33
CA PRO A 78 -10.61 10.35 4.43
C PRO A 78 -11.58 9.74 5.44
N LYS A 79 -12.15 8.58 5.11
CA LYS A 79 -13.11 7.86 5.97
C LYS A 79 -12.43 7.23 7.19
N ASP A 80 -11.21 6.75 6.99
CA ASP A 80 -10.40 6.09 8.02
C ASP A 80 -8.90 6.37 7.80
N LEU A 81 -8.04 5.76 8.62
CA LEU A 81 -6.58 5.88 8.50
C LEU A 81 -6.00 5.06 7.34
N PHE A 82 -6.76 4.11 6.80
CA PHE A 82 -6.33 3.28 5.67
C PHE A 82 -6.36 4.07 4.38
N GLU A 83 -7.32 4.98 4.21
CA GLU A 83 -7.43 5.80 2.99
C GLU A 83 -6.21 6.71 2.78
N PRO A 84 -5.74 7.53 3.76
CA PRO A 84 -4.53 8.32 3.61
C PRO A 84 -3.28 7.47 3.34
N TRP A 85 -3.17 6.29 3.96
CA TRP A 85 -2.04 5.39 3.70
C TRP A 85 -2.11 4.78 2.29
N HIS A 86 -3.30 4.39 1.84
CA HIS A 86 -3.51 3.91 0.47
C HIS A 86 -3.16 4.98 -0.57
N GLU A 87 -3.51 6.24 -0.33
CA GLU A 87 -3.11 7.35 -1.18
C GLU A 87 -1.57 7.52 -1.25
N TYR A 88 -0.88 7.25 -0.15
CA TYR A 88 0.58 7.30 -0.09
C TYR A 88 1.25 6.20 -0.90
N GLU A 89 0.75 4.96 -0.82
CA GLU A 89 1.33 3.81 -1.52
C GLU A 89 0.89 3.68 -2.98
N PHE A 90 -0.35 4.04 -3.32
CA PHE A 90 -0.97 3.73 -4.61
C PHE A 90 -1.55 4.95 -5.33
N GLY A 91 -1.79 6.05 -4.60
CA GLY A 91 -2.40 7.26 -5.16
C GLY A 91 -3.91 7.33 -4.94
N TYR A 92 -4.51 8.39 -5.48
CA TYR A 92 -5.92 8.73 -5.28
C TYR A 92 -6.61 8.99 -6.61
N THR A 93 -7.75 8.36 -6.89
CA THR A 93 -8.58 8.65 -8.08
C THR A 93 -7.78 8.68 -9.41
N GLY A 94 -6.87 7.72 -9.61
CA GLY A 94 -6.07 7.61 -10.83
C GLY A 94 -4.93 8.65 -10.96
N VAL A 95 -4.64 9.41 -9.91
CA VAL A 95 -3.41 10.21 -9.83
C VAL A 95 -2.28 9.41 -9.18
N LYS A 96 -1.03 9.83 -9.41
CA LYS A 96 0.16 9.17 -8.86
C LYS A 96 0.11 9.05 -7.32
N GLN A 97 0.92 8.15 -6.79
CA GLN A 97 1.11 7.93 -5.35
C GLN A 97 1.70 9.13 -4.61
N ALA A 98 1.27 9.38 -3.36
CA ALA A 98 1.70 10.55 -2.60
C ALA A 98 3.19 10.54 -2.26
N ARG A 99 3.80 9.36 -2.10
CA ARG A 99 5.25 9.23 -1.89
C ARG A 99 6.11 9.79 -3.02
N ASP A 100 5.55 9.90 -4.24
CA ASP A 100 6.25 10.42 -5.43
C ASP A 100 5.89 11.87 -5.77
N PHE A 101 5.18 12.57 -4.88
CA PHE A 101 4.82 13.96 -5.15
C PHE A 101 6.08 14.82 -5.24
N THR A 102 6.14 15.62 -6.29
CA THR A 102 7.13 16.69 -6.41
C THR A 102 6.82 17.82 -5.42
N SER A 103 7.79 18.69 -5.15
CA SER A 103 7.58 19.85 -4.27
C SER A 103 6.44 20.76 -4.74
N VAL A 104 6.24 20.89 -6.06
CA VAL A 104 5.13 21.66 -6.64
C VAL A 104 3.78 21.01 -6.32
N GLU A 105 3.69 19.68 -6.44
CA GLU A 105 2.46 18.92 -6.19
C GLU A 105 2.09 18.87 -4.69
N ARG A 106 3.10 18.76 -3.83
CA ARG A 106 2.93 18.93 -2.37
C ARG A 106 2.46 20.35 -2.05
N GLY A 107 3.04 21.36 -2.68
CA GLY A 107 2.63 22.76 -2.53
C GLY A 107 1.16 22.99 -2.91
N ALA A 108 0.68 22.34 -3.96
CA ALA A 108 -0.73 22.40 -4.37
C ALA A 108 -1.68 21.77 -3.32
N ASN A 109 -1.21 20.81 -2.53
CA ASN A 109 -1.97 20.14 -1.48
C ASN A 109 -1.46 20.48 -0.06
N LYS A 110 -0.75 21.61 0.14
CA LYS A 110 0.10 21.88 1.32
C LYS A 110 -0.54 21.59 2.68
N PHE A 111 -1.80 21.93 2.85
CA PHE A 111 -2.50 21.77 4.12
C PHE A 111 -2.82 20.30 4.43
N VAL A 112 -3.20 19.54 3.39
CA VAL A 112 -3.51 18.12 3.52
C VAL A 112 -2.21 17.32 3.63
N ASP A 113 -1.23 17.66 2.81
CA ASP A 113 0.10 17.04 2.79
C ASP A 113 0.81 17.19 4.14
N SER A 114 0.92 18.41 4.68
CA SER A 114 1.59 18.65 5.97
C SER A 114 0.96 17.89 7.14
N ARG A 115 -0.38 17.84 7.21
CA ARG A 115 -1.09 17.09 8.27
C ARG A 115 -0.89 15.59 8.15
N ARG A 116 -0.85 15.06 6.92
CA ARG A 116 -0.69 13.63 6.66
C ARG A 116 0.75 13.17 6.71
N LYS A 117 1.70 14.07 6.50
CA LYS A 117 3.13 13.75 6.50
C LYS A 117 3.57 13.03 7.78
N VAL A 118 3.13 13.52 8.94
CA VAL A 118 3.44 12.87 10.24
C VAL A 118 2.95 11.43 10.25
N PHE A 119 1.68 11.22 9.89
CA PHE A 119 1.09 9.88 9.81
C PHE A 119 1.83 8.98 8.79
N TRP A 120 2.13 9.50 7.60
CA TRP A 120 2.85 8.75 6.58
C TRP A 120 4.26 8.36 7.01
N ASP A 121 4.99 9.28 7.63
CA ASP A 121 6.37 9.04 8.09
C ASP A 121 6.40 7.95 9.19
N GLU A 122 5.44 7.99 10.13
CA GLU A 122 5.31 6.97 11.19
C GLU A 122 4.99 5.58 10.62
N VAL A 123 3.96 5.48 9.78
CA VAL A 123 3.58 4.19 9.17
C VAL A 123 4.71 3.67 8.27
N ALA A 124 5.35 4.54 7.47
CA ALA A 124 6.50 4.15 6.66
C ALA A 124 7.72 3.73 7.50
N GLY A 125 7.91 4.34 8.69
CA GLY A 125 8.91 3.91 9.66
C GLY A 125 8.65 2.49 10.17
N LEU A 126 7.42 2.20 10.57
CA LEU A 126 7.00 0.88 11.04
C LEU A 126 7.07 -0.18 9.94
N VAL A 127 6.67 0.16 8.72
CA VAL A 127 6.78 -0.75 7.56
C VAL A 127 8.24 -1.09 7.27
N ARG A 128 9.15 -0.09 7.32
CA ARG A 128 10.59 -0.35 7.19
C ARG A 128 11.17 -1.19 8.32
N ALA A 129 10.58 -1.13 9.51
CA ALA A 129 10.94 -1.98 10.64
C ALA A 129 10.38 -3.42 10.53
N GLY A 130 9.68 -3.76 9.45
CA GLY A 130 9.19 -5.11 9.16
C GLY A 130 7.74 -5.37 9.58
N PHE A 131 7.01 -4.34 10.03
CA PHE A 131 5.57 -4.47 10.27
C PHE A 131 4.78 -4.41 8.95
N THR A 132 3.62 -5.07 8.91
CA THR A 132 2.68 -4.88 7.80
C THR A 132 2.02 -3.51 7.91
N SER A 133 1.56 -2.95 6.79
CA SER A 133 0.88 -1.65 6.77
C SER A 133 -0.32 -1.61 7.70
N ASP A 134 -1.13 -2.68 7.75
CA ASP A 134 -2.29 -2.77 8.64
C ASP A 134 -1.87 -2.73 10.12
N ALA A 135 -0.86 -3.54 10.50
CA ALA A 135 -0.35 -3.56 11.87
C ALA A 135 0.30 -2.23 12.26
N ALA A 136 0.94 -1.54 11.31
CA ALA A 136 1.51 -0.23 11.52
C ALA A 136 0.41 0.83 11.76
N ILE A 137 -0.67 0.81 10.97
CA ILE A 137 -1.83 1.70 11.16
C ILE A 137 -2.51 1.44 12.49
N ASP A 138 -2.70 0.18 12.88
CA ASP A 138 -3.29 -0.17 14.17
C ASP A 138 -2.44 0.33 15.35
N LYS A 139 -1.11 0.26 15.24
CA LYS A 139 -0.18 0.83 16.24
C LYS A 139 -0.30 2.35 16.34
N VAL A 140 -0.34 3.05 15.21
CA VAL A 140 -0.51 4.51 15.19
C VAL A 140 -1.88 4.90 15.78
N ARG A 141 -2.94 4.15 15.45
CA ARG A 141 -4.25 4.32 16.06
C ARG A 141 -4.19 4.15 17.58
N ALA A 142 -3.60 3.06 18.07
CA ALA A 142 -3.49 2.79 19.50
C ALA A 142 -2.73 3.90 20.24
N ALA A 143 -1.63 4.41 19.65
CA ALA A 143 -0.85 5.51 20.22
C ALA A 143 -1.66 6.82 20.30
N ALA A 144 -2.51 7.09 19.32
CA ALA A 144 -3.32 8.32 19.26
C ALA A 144 -4.48 8.39 20.28
N PHE A 145 -4.87 7.26 20.90
CA PHE A 145 -5.97 7.19 21.86
C PHE A 145 -5.51 6.75 23.27
N SER A 146 -4.20 6.80 23.54
CA SER A 146 -3.60 6.37 24.80
C SER A 146 -3.11 7.54 25.70
N ASP A 147 -3.30 8.78 25.28
CA ASP A 147 -3.14 10.01 26.08
C ASP A 147 -4.51 10.52 26.58
#